data_AF-A0A3M1SF12-F1
#
_entry.id   AF-A0A3M1SF12-F1
#
_cell.length_a   1.000
_cell.length_b   1.000
_cell.length_c   1.000
_cell.angle_alpha   90.00
_cell.angle_beta   90.00
_cell.angle_gamma   90.00
#
_symmetry.space_group_name_H-M   'P 1'
#
loop_
_entity.id
_entity.type
_entity.pdbx_description
1 polymer ?
#
loop_
_entity_poly.entity_id
_entity_poly.type
_entity_poly.pdbx_seq_one_letter_code
_entity_poly.pdbx_strand_id
1 'polypeptide(L)'
;MLETFRTLWNARRNDMIQDPFSQTVPLGGSSFKFDARKAWTPINAGYSPDEQGHDVEASPIVEILGAIGLEHARPDEFETRQVRYGVWRGLLPPLLVRAALGGVFVGIPMRIFRFTLDMSGKNKVVTFAQEEA
;
A
#
# COMPACT_ATOMS: atom_id res chain seq x y z
N MET A 1 -12.42 4.66 -7.71
CA MET A 1 -11.19 5.48 -7.58
C MET A 1 -10.98 6.51 -8.69
N LEU A 2 -10.73 6.15 -9.96
CA LEU A 2 -10.50 7.16 -11.02
C LEU A 2 -11.69 8.09 -11.24
N GLU A 3 -12.91 7.56 -11.21
CA GLU A 3 -14.14 8.35 -11.26
C GLU A 3 -14.24 9.28 -10.05
N THR A 4 -13.99 8.76 -8.84
CA THR A 4 -13.98 9.54 -7.60
C THR A 4 -12.99 10.70 -7.66
N PHE A 5 -11.79 10.47 -8.20
CA PHE A 5 -10.80 11.51 -8.44
C PHE A 5 -11.32 12.55 -9.43
N ARG A 6 -11.91 12.14 -10.56
CA ARG A 6 -12.47 13.06 -11.56
C ARG A 6 -13.57 13.94 -10.96
N THR A 7 -14.46 13.36 -10.18
CA THR A 7 -15.52 14.09 -9.48
C THR A 7 -14.94 15.11 -8.51
N LEU A 8 -13.97 14.71 -7.68
CA LEU A 8 -13.30 15.61 -6.74
C LEU A 8 -12.55 16.74 -7.47
N TRP A 9 -11.85 16.42 -8.56
CA TRP A 9 -11.12 17.39 -9.38
C TRP A 9 -12.06 18.43 -9.99
N ASN A 10 -13.20 18.01 -10.52
CA ASN A 10 -14.17 18.92 -11.10
C ASN A 10 -14.82 19.82 -10.03
N ALA A 11 -15.01 19.31 -8.81
CA ALA A 11 -15.67 20.05 -7.73
C ALA A 11 -14.74 21.00 -6.95
N ARG A 12 -13.48 20.57 -6.69
CA ARG A 12 -12.55 21.24 -5.76
C ARG A 12 -11.15 21.40 -6.35
N ARG A 13 -11.06 21.74 -7.63
CA ARG A 13 -9.80 21.84 -8.36
C ARG A 13 -8.75 22.70 -7.65
N ASN A 14 -9.13 23.90 -7.20
CA ASN A 14 -8.19 24.84 -6.59
C ASN A 14 -7.66 24.31 -5.25
N ASP A 15 -8.54 23.73 -4.42
CA ASP A 15 -8.15 23.15 -3.13
C ASP A 15 -7.23 21.95 -3.32
N MET A 16 -7.47 21.12 -4.34
CA MET A 16 -6.59 20.01 -4.69
C MET A 16 -5.21 20.48 -5.19
N ILE A 17 -5.12 21.64 -5.85
CA ILE A 17 -3.83 22.18 -6.29
C ILE A 17 -3.05 22.74 -5.10
N GLN A 18 -3.73 23.41 -4.16
CA GLN A 18 -3.09 24.02 -2.99
C GLN A 18 -2.70 22.98 -1.93
N ASP A 19 -3.58 22.03 -1.65
CA ASP A 19 -3.35 20.98 -0.65
C ASP A 19 -3.94 19.63 -1.09
N PRO A 20 -3.23 18.91 -1.99
CA PRO A 20 -3.73 17.68 -2.60
C PRO A 20 -3.94 16.53 -1.60
N PHE A 21 -3.10 16.45 -0.56
CA PHE A 21 -3.10 15.31 0.36
C PHE A 21 -4.15 15.45 1.46
N SER A 22 -4.57 16.67 1.79
CA SER A 22 -5.64 16.91 2.77
C SER A 22 -7.04 16.72 2.20
N GLN A 23 -7.23 16.68 0.87
CA GLN A 23 -8.54 16.43 0.29
C GLN A 23 -8.97 14.97 0.50
N THR A 24 -10.00 14.78 1.30
CA THR A 24 -10.57 13.47 1.66
C THR A 24 -12.00 13.34 1.16
N VAL A 25 -12.38 12.12 0.82
CA VAL A 25 -13.75 11.75 0.45
C VAL A 25 -14.07 10.34 0.96
N PRO A 26 -15.34 9.99 1.16
CA PRO A 26 -15.74 8.61 1.43
C PRO A 26 -15.40 7.74 0.22
N LEU A 27 -14.41 6.85 0.36
CA LEU A 27 -13.95 5.97 -0.73
C LEU A 27 -14.66 4.61 -0.77
N GLY A 28 -15.35 4.23 0.31
CA GLY A 28 -16.06 2.95 0.43
C GLY A 28 -15.23 1.75 -0.03
N GLY A 29 -15.85 0.86 -0.82
CA GLY A 29 -15.21 -0.32 -1.44
C GLY A 29 -14.25 -0.02 -2.60
N SER A 30 -14.12 1.24 -3.02
CA SER A 30 -13.26 1.62 -4.16
C SER A 30 -11.83 2.02 -3.76
N SER A 31 -11.49 1.89 -2.48
CA SER A 31 -10.21 2.23 -1.83
C SER A 31 -9.18 1.11 -1.96
N PHE A 32 -7.90 1.46 -2.16
CA PHE A 32 -6.78 0.51 -2.15
C PHE A 32 -6.19 0.28 -0.75
N LYS A 33 -6.64 1.06 0.25
CA LYS A 33 -6.19 1.01 1.64
C LYS A 33 -4.75 1.49 1.84
N PHE A 34 -4.24 2.34 0.94
CA PHE A 34 -2.92 2.97 1.12
C PHE A 34 -2.97 4.23 1.98
N ASP A 35 -4.13 4.88 2.09
CA ASP A 35 -4.29 6.02 3.00
C ASP A 35 -4.46 5.53 4.45
N ALA A 36 -3.47 5.81 5.29
CA ALA A 36 -3.46 5.43 6.69
C ALA A 36 -4.62 6.03 7.50
N ARG A 37 -5.22 7.15 7.07
CA ARG A 37 -6.41 7.73 7.73
C ARG A 37 -7.58 6.76 7.75
N LYS A 38 -7.63 5.82 6.81
CA LYS A 38 -8.67 4.79 6.74
C LYS A 38 -8.38 3.56 7.60
N ALA A 39 -7.16 3.42 8.11
CA ALA A 39 -6.82 2.25 8.91
C ALA A 39 -7.49 2.32 10.30
N TRP A 40 -7.97 1.17 10.79
CA TRP A 40 -8.67 1.07 12.07
C TRP A 40 -7.85 1.62 13.25
N THR A 41 -6.55 1.34 13.28
CA THR A 41 -5.67 1.75 14.38
C THR A 41 -5.51 3.28 14.44
N PRO A 42 -5.23 3.99 13.32
CA PRO A 42 -5.25 5.46 13.29
C PRO A 42 -6.58 6.12 13.67
N ILE A 43 -7.73 5.54 13.28
CA ILE A 43 -9.04 6.13 13.58
C ILE A 43 -9.38 6.01 15.08
N ASN A 44 -8.88 4.94 15.74
CA ASN A 44 -9.09 4.65 17.15
C ASN A 44 -10.57 4.76 17.59
N ALA A 45 -11.48 4.29 16.73
CA ALA A 45 -12.92 4.40 16.96
C ALA A 45 -13.42 3.53 18.14
N GLY A 46 -12.67 2.48 18.51
CA GLY A 46 -13.10 1.48 19.50
C GLY A 46 -14.17 0.50 19.00
N TYR A 47 -14.58 0.62 17.73
CA TYR A 47 -15.50 -0.27 17.03
C TYR A 47 -15.12 -0.36 15.55
N SER A 48 -15.77 -1.26 14.79
CA SER A 48 -15.59 -1.34 13.34
C SER A 48 -16.54 -0.37 12.62
N PRO A 49 -16.05 0.73 12.00
CA PRO A 49 -16.93 1.69 11.32
C PRO A 49 -17.69 1.07 10.15
N ASP A 50 -17.07 0.12 9.45
CA ASP A 50 -17.67 -0.58 8.31
C ASP A 50 -18.90 -1.40 8.73
N GLU A 51 -18.86 -2.05 9.90
CA GLU A 51 -20.00 -2.82 10.45
C GLU A 51 -21.19 -1.94 10.85
N GLN A 52 -20.93 -0.65 11.10
CA GLN A 52 -21.96 0.33 11.46
C GLN A 52 -22.40 1.18 10.25
N GLY A 53 -21.88 0.89 9.06
CA GLY A 53 -22.17 1.66 7.84
C GLY A 53 -21.62 3.09 7.89
N HIS A 54 -20.62 3.36 8.73
CA HIS A 54 -19.96 4.66 8.80
C HIS A 54 -18.90 4.76 7.73
N ASP A 55 -19.00 5.79 6.91
CA ASP A 55 -17.99 6.11 5.92
C ASP A 55 -16.70 6.59 6.59
N VAL A 56 -15.59 6.03 6.10
CA VAL A 56 -14.26 6.47 6.49
C VAL A 56 -13.64 7.20 5.32
N GLU A 57 -13.25 8.45 5.56
CA GLU A 57 -12.67 9.27 4.53
C GLU A 57 -11.20 8.93 4.26
N ALA A 58 -10.81 9.06 2.99
CA ALA A 58 -9.44 8.89 2.54
C ALA A 58 -9.17 9.81 1.35
N SER A 59 -7.91 10.16 1.13
CA SER A 59 -7.51 10.95 -0.03
C SER A 59 -7.34 10.07 -1.26
N PRO A 60 -8.10 10.36 -2.34
CA PRO A 60 -7.89 9.69 -3.61
C PRO A 60 -6.47 9.89 -4.16
N ILE A 61 -5.83 11.03 -3.86
CA ILE A 61 -4.47 11.31 -4.29
C ILE A 61 -3.47 10.35 -3.64
N VAL A 62 -3.56 10.21 -2.31
CA VAL A 62 -2.68 9.31 -1.56
C VAL A 62 -2.83 7.88 -2.04
N GLU A 63 -4.07 7.43 -2.28
CA GLU A 63 -4.35 6.08 -2.80
C GLU A 63 -3.77 5.86 -4.20
N ILE A 64 -3.95 6.82 -5.12
CA ILE A 64 -3.42 6.72 -6.49
C ILE A 64 -1.89 6.75 -6.49
N LEU A 65 -1.26 7.68 -5.77
CA LEU A 65 0.20 7.77 -5.68
C LEU A 65 0.81 6.55 -5.00
N GLY A 66 0.15 6.02 -3.97
CA GLY A 66 0.53 4.76 -3.33
C GLY A 66 0.50 3.59 -4.33
N ALA A 67 -0.57 3.49 -5.11
CA ALA A 67 -0.70 2.47 -6.16
C ALA A 67 0.42 2.58 -7.21
N ILE A 68 0.67 3.78 -7.74
CA ILE A 68 1.75 4.05 -8.72
C ILE A 68 3.12 3.72 -8.12
N GLY A 69 3.37 4.10 -6.87
CA GLY A 69 4.63 3.81 -6.20
C GLY A 69 4.91 2.30 -6.10
N LEU A 70 3.88 1.50 -5.85
CA LEU A 70 3.96 0.04 -5.75
C LEU A 70 4.02 -0.69 -7.10
N GLU A 71 3.78 -0.01 -8.22
CA GLU A 71 4.05 -0.62 -9.54
C GLU A 71 5.53 -0.95 -9.71
N HIS A 72 6.41 -0.15 -9.10
CA HIS A 72 7.85 -0.28 -9.25
C HIS A 72 8.57 -0.90 -8.06
N ALA A 73 7.89 -1.09 -6.93
CA ALA A 73 8.43 -1.66 -5.71
C ALA A 73 7.64 -2.92 -5.35
N ARG A 74 7.97 -4.03 -6.00
CA ARG A 74 7.32 -5.33 -5.76
C ARG A 74 8.34 -6.37 -5.29
N PRO A 75 7.95 -7.23 -4.34
CA PRO A 75 8.71 -8.43 -4.06
C PRO A 75 8.65 -9.38 -5.27
N ASP A 76 9.59 -10.30 -5.36
CA ASP A 76 9.66 -11.26 -6.46
C ASP A 76 8.75 -12.45 -6.20
N GLU A 77 7.77 -12.69 -7.09
CA GLU A 77 6.91 -13.87 -7.07
C GLU A 77 7.50 -14.93 -8.00
N PHE A 78 8.45 -15.71 -7.47
CA PHE A 78 9.25 -16.67 -8.25
C PHE A 78 8.48 -17.95 -8.61
N GLU A 79 7.44 -18.30 -7.84
CA GLU A 79 6.48 -19.35 -8.13
C GLU A 79 5.07 -18.94 -7.72
N THR A 80 4.06 -19.71 -8.12
CA THR A 80 2.66 -19.41 -7.78
C THR A 80 2.50 -19.30 -6.27
N ARG A 81 2.15 -18.11 -5.77
CA ARG A 81 1.99 -17.80 -4.33
C ARG A 81 3.27 -17.91 -3.50
N GLN A 82 4.44 -18.07 -4.10
CA GLN A 82 5.71 -18.02 -3.40
C GLN A 82 6.38 -16.68 -3.68
N VAL A 83 6.60 -15.92 -2.62
CA VAL A 83 7.10 -14.56 -2.71
C VAL A 83 8.39 -14.46 -1.92
N ARG A 84 9.40 -13.83 -2.51
CA ARG A 84 10.64 -13.46 -1.84
C ARG A 84 10.84 -11.96 -1.82
N TYR A 85 11.45 -11.44 -0.77
CA TYR A 85 11.79 -10.03 -0.66
C TYR A 85 13.11 -9.82 0.07
N GLY A 86 13.83 -8.78 -0.33
CA GLY A 86 15.06 -8.36 0.33
C GLY A 86 14.81 -7.30 1.39
N VAL A 87 15.58 -7.36 2.47
CA VAL A 87 15.63 -6.35 3.53
C VAL A 87 17.08 -5.96 3.78
N TRP A 88 17.32 -4.67 3.96
CA TRP A 88 18.64 -4.10 4.15
C TRP A 88 18.63 -3.09 5.29
N ARG A 89 19.82 -2.70 5.73
CA ARG A 89 20.01 -1.60 6.69
C ARG A 89 20.46 -0.34 5.94
N GLY A 90 20.00 0.81 6.39
CA GLY A 90 20.37 2.11 5.85
C GLY A 90 19.47 2.62 4.73
N LEU A 91 19.71 3.86 4.32
CA LEU A 91 18.98 4.52 3.25
C LEU A 91 19.63 4.19 1.90
N LEU A 92 18.80 3.85 0.92
CA LEU A 92 19.23 3.65 -0.46
C LEU A 92 18.49 4.60 -1.39
N PRO A 93 19.12 4.99 -2.51
CA PRO A 93 18.42 5.63 -3.60
C PRO A 93 17.21 4.78 -4.05
N PRO A 94 16.05 5.39 -4.38
CA PRO A 94 14.84 4.66 -4.76
C PRO A 94 15.03 3.62 -5.87
N LEU A 95 15.93 3.86 -6.82
CA LEU A 95 16.25 2.88 -7.88
C LEU A 95 16.84 1.58 -7.31
N LEU A 96 17.73 1.69 -6.32
CA LEU A 96 18.32 0.51 -5.67
C LEU A 96 17.35 -0.15 -4.71
N VAL A 97 16.51 0.62 -4.01
CA VAL A 97 15.42 0.10 -3.15
C VAL A 97 14.52 -0.86 -3.91
N ARG A 98 14.12 -0.50 -5.14
CA ARG A 98 13.22 -1.31 -5.97
C ARG A 98 13.83 -2.66 -6.32
N ALA A 99 15.09 -2.67 -6.75
CA ALA A 99 15.81 -3.90 -7.06
C ALA A 99 16.07 -4.73 -5.79
N ALA A 100 16.49 -4.08 -4.71
CA ALA A 100 16.76 -4.74 -3.43
C ALA A 100 15.50 -5.39 -2.83
N LEU A 101 14.33 -4.76 -2.99
CA LEU A 101 13.06 -5.31 -2.53
C LEU A 101 12.72 -6.64 -3.23
N GLY A 102 13.04 -6.78 -4.52
CA GLY A 102 12.92 -8.05 -5.25
C GLY A 102 13.98 -9.09 -4.87
N GLY A 103 14.90 -8.77 -3.95
CA GLY A 103 15.98 -9.65 -3.52
C GLY A 103 17.23 -9.62 -4.40
N VAL A 104 17.36 -8.62 -5.29
CA VAL A 104 18.56 -8.43 -6.10
C VAL A 104 19.67 -7.80 -5.25
N PHE A 105 20.87 -8.38 -5.26
CA PHE A 105 22.02 -7.81 -4.57
C PHE A 105 22.44 -6.47 -5.21
N VAL A 106 22.43 -5.40 -4.41
CA VAL A 106 22.74 -4.03 -4.86
C VAL A 106 24.03 -3.47 -4.23
N GLY A 107 24.96 -4.35 -3.83
CA GLY A 107 26.27 -3.94 -3.29
C GLY A 107 26.27 -3.60 -1.79
N ILE A 108 25.22 -3.97 -1.05
CA ILE A 108 25.14 -3.80 0.41
C ILE A 108 24.72 -5.11 1.08
N PRO A 109 25.08 -5.32 2.36
CA PRO A 109 24.54 -6.43 3.14
C PRO A 109 23.01 -6.41 3.16
N MET A 110 22.42 -7.52 2.76
CA MET A 110 20.97 -7.73 2.75
C MET A 110 20.63 -9.14 3.22
N ARG A 111 19.42 -9.28 3.75
CA ARG A 111 18.82 -10.56 4.12
C ARG A 111 17.64 -10.79 3.21
N ILE A 112 17.50 -12.01 2.70
CA ILE A 112 16.37 -12.37 1.86
C ILE A 112 15.40 -13.19 2.70
N PHE A 113 14.12 -12.89 2.56
CA PHE A 113 13.05 -13.64 3.19
C PHE A 113 12.10 -14.14 2.14
N ARG A 114 11.50 -15.30 2.39
CA ARG A 114 10.44 -15.87 1.57
C ARG A 114 9.21 -16.19 2.42
N PHE A 115 8.05 -16.10 1.81
CA PHE A 115 6.80 -16.51 2.40
C PHE A 115 5.87 -17.07 1.33
N THR A 116 4.90 -17.87 1.79
CA THR A 116 3.81 -18.35 0.95
C THR A 116 2.57 -17.51 1.21
N LEU A 117 1.93 -17.05 0.12
CA LEU A 117 0.62 -16.41 0.19
C LEU A 117 -0.45 -17.48 0.46
N ASP A 118 -1.14 -17.35 1.58
CA ASP A 118 -2.29 -18.18 1.92
C ASP A 118 -3.60 -17.40 1.72
N MET A 119 -4.74 -18.05 1.92
CA MET A 119 -6.07 -17.46 1.79
C MET A 119 -6.80 -17.43 3.13
N SER A 120 -7.30 -16.26 3.52
CA SER A 120 -8.29 -16.11 4.57
C SER A 120 -9.59 -15.62 3.94
N GLY A 121 -10.52 -16.55 3.69
CA GLY A 121 -11.71 -16.30 2.89
C GLY A 121 -11.34 -15.89 1.46
N LYS A 122 -11.71 -14.66 1.07
CA LYS A 122 -11.38 -14.08 -0.25
C LYS A 122 -10.07 -13.28 -0.27
N ASN A 123 -9.42 -13.10 0.88
CA ASN A 123 -8.24 -12.26 1.01
C ASN A 123 -6.97 -13.10 1.01
N LYS A 124 -5.95 -12.64 0.28
CA LYS A 124 -4.60 -13.17 0.40
C LYS A 124 -4.00 -12.72 1.73
N VAL A 125 -3.35 -13.63 2.45
CA VAL A 125 -2.69 -13.34 3.73
C VAL A 125 -1.24 -13.83 3.70
N VAL A 126 -0.39 -13.14 4.45
CA VAL A 126 0.99 -13.54 4.73
C VAL A 126 0.99 -14.21 6.09
N THR A 127 1.45 -15.46 6.16
CA THR A 127 1.46 -16.22 7.41
C THR A 127 2.77 -16.02 8.15
N PHE A 128 3.87 -16.51 7.59
CA PHE A 128 5.20 -16.44 8.17
C PHE A 128 6.26 -16.25 7.09
N ALA A 129 7.20 -15.33 7.32
CA ALA A 129 8.35 -15.10 6.46
C ALA A 129 9.58 -15.76 7.05
N GLN A 130 10.19 -16.67 6.29
CA GLN A 130 11.42 -17.37 6.66
C GLN A 130 12.61 -16.76 5.92
N GLU A 131 13.72 -16.54 6.62
CA GLU A 131 14.97 -16.12 5.99
C GLU A 131 15.52 -17.22 5.08
N GLU A 132 15.96 -16.85 3.87
CA GLU A 132 16.69 -17.74 2.97
C GLU A 132 18.15 -17.83 3.42
N ALA A 133 18.64 -19.06 3.55
CA ALA A 133 20.01 -19.37 3.95
C ALA A 133 21.01 -19.17 2.80
#